data_AF-A0AA43Q8J6-F1
#
_entry.id   AF-A0AA43Q8J6-F1
#
_cell.length_a   1.000
_cell.length_b   1.000
_cell.length_c   1.000
_cell.angle_alpha   90.00
_cell.angle_beta   90.00
_cell.angle_gamma   90.00
#
_symmetry.space_group_name_H-M   'P 1'
#
loop_
_entity.id
_entity.type
_entity.pdbx_description
1 polymer ?
#
loop_
_entity_poly.entity_id
_entity_poly.type
_entity_poly.pdbx_seq_one_letter_code
_entity_poly.pdbx_strand_id
1 'polypeptide(L)'
;MSAIAELLQQLDNFADLIGVAIESGDWDGLNDLLVNRQEVLLTLSTLALSDQERELAVRTMASIQSTDRQFLVIVQSQKETLQKQVASLAHDRKAVQAYQSE
;
A
#
# COMPACT_ATOMS: atom_id res chain seq x y z
N MET A 1 25.04 5.11 10.58
CA MET A 1 25.18 5.17 9.10
C MET A 1 25.11 6.65 8.70
N SER A 2 25.13 7.03 7.42
CA SER A 2 24.72 8.41 7.10
C SER A 2 23.21 8.54 7.30
N ALA A 3 22.72 9.72 7.67
CA ALA A 3 21.28 9.95 7.84
C ALA A 3 20.47 9.60 6.58
N ILE A 4 21.06 9.81 5.40
CA ILE A 4 20.46 9.45 4.11
C ILE A 4 20.37 7.93 3.94
N ALA A 5 21.43 7.19 4.29
CA ALA A 5 21.40 5.72 4.22
C ALA A 5 20.35 5.13 5.17
N GLU A 6 20.11 5.75 6.33
CA GLU A 6 19.06 5.35 7.27
C GLU A 6 17.66 5.60 6.69
N LEU A 7 17.43 6.75 6.06
CA LEU A 7 16.16 7.05 5.38
C LEU A 7 15.90 6.08 4.22
N LEU A 8 16.92 5.78 3.41
CA LEU A 8 16.80 4.84 2.29
C LEU A 8 16.52 3.41 2.78
N GLN A 9 17.16 2.97 3.85
CA GLN A 9 16.87 1.67 4.46
C GLN A 9 15.45 1.60 5.04
N GLN A 10 14.98 2.69 5.69
CA GLN A 10 13.59 2.77 6.15
C GLN A 10 12.61 2.66 4.98
N LEU A 11 12.91 3.30 3.85
CA LEU A 11 12.09 3.25 2.65
C LEU A 11 11.98 1.84 2.06
N ASP A 12 13.07 1.06 2.07
CA ASP A 12 13.05 -0.34 1.64
C ASP A 12 12.20 -1.21 2.58
N ASN A 13 12.27 -0.98 3.89
CA ASN A 13 11.51 -1.76 4.88
C ASN A 13 9.98 -1.58 4.77
N PHE A 14 9.49 -0.47 4.22
CA PHE A 14 8.05 -0.26 4.04
C PHE A 14 7.44 -1.26 3.06
N ALA A 15 8.20 -1.80 2.10
CA ALA A 15 7.66 -2.74 1.13
C ALA A 15 7.06 -3.99 1.81
N ASP A 16 7.81 -4.60 2.73
CA ASP A 16 7.36 -5.79 3.46
C ASP A 16 6.16 -5.47 4.35
N LEU A 17 6.19 -4.34 5.05
CA LEU A 17 5.10 -3.91 5.94
C LEU A 17 3.80 -3.64 5.18
N ILE A 18 3.90 -2.96 4.04
CA ILE A 18 2.75 -2.68 3.16
C ILE A 18 2.19 -4.00 2.61
N GLY A 19 3.06 -4.92 2.19
CA GLY A 19 2.65 -6.25 1.74
C GLY A 19 1.82 -6.99 2.79
N VAL A 20 2.32 -7.06 4.03
CA VAL A 20 1.63 -7.69 5.15
C VAL A 20 0.28 -7.03 5.45
N ALA A 21 0.21 -5.70 5.44
CA ALA A 21 -1.03 -4.97 5.69
C ALA A 21 -2.10 -5.26 4.61
N ILE A 22 -1.70 -5.31 3.33
CA ILE A 22 -2.59 -5.67 2.22
C ILE A 22 -3.07 -7.12 2.32
N GLU A 23 -2.19 -8.05 2.66
CA GLU A 23 -2.54 -9.47 2.79
C GLU A 23 -3.49 -9.75 3.96
N SER A 24 -3.28 -9.05 5.07
CA SER A 24 -4.12 -9.17 6.27
C SER A 24 -5.42 -8.36 6.21
N GLY A 25 -5.56 -7.47 5.22
CA GLY A 25 -6.72 -6.57 5.08
C GLY A 25 -6.76 -5.46 6.14
N ASP A 26 -5.63 -5.15 6.76
CA ASP A 26 -5.49 -4.05 7.71
C ASP A 26 -5.38 -2.70 6.98
N TRP A 27 -6.53 -2.19 6.54
CA TRP A 27 -6.59 -0.96 5.73
C TRP A 27 -6.23 0.30 6.52
N ASP A 28 -6.55 0.34 7.81
CA ASP A 28 -6.21 1.46 8.68
C ASP A 28 -4.69 1.48 8.93
N GLY A 29 -4.09 0.33 9.27
CA GLY A 29 -2.64 0.19 9.40
C GLY A 29 -1.89 0.45 8.09
N LEU A 30 -2.44 0.03 6.96
CA LEU A 30 -1.90 0.37 5.64
C LEU A 30 -1.86 1.89 5.42
N ASN A 31 -2.93 2.61 5.77
CA ASN A 31 -2.98 4.05 5.62
C ASN A 31 -1.91 4.74 6.48
N ASP A 32 -1.75 4.32 7.73
CA ASP A 32 -0.71 4.85 8.63
C ASP A 32 0.70 4.60 8.09
N LEU A 33 0.96 3.39 7.55
CA LEU A 33 2.24 3.06 6.91
C LEU A 33 2.53 3.95 5.70
N LEU A 34 1.52 4.23 4.86
CA LEU A 34 1.67 5.09 3.69
C LEU A 34 1.93 6.55 4.08
N VAL A 35 1.26 7.05 5.12
CA VAL A 35 1.53 8.40 5.67
C VAL A 35 2.97 8.48 6.18
N ASN A 36 3.41 7.52 6.99
CA ASN A 36 4.78 7.48 7.52
C ASN A 36 5.83 7.41 6.39
N ARG A 37 5.60 6.58 5.36
CA ARG A 37 6.48 6.49 4.19
C ARG A 37 6.54 7.82 3.44
N GLN A 38 5.41 8.52 3.30
CA GLN A 38 5.35 9.82 2.66
C GLN A 38 6.17 10.86 3.41
N GLU A 39 6.15 10.86 4.74
CA GLU A 39 6.99 11.76 5.56
C GLU A 39 8.49 11.50 5.38
N VAL A 40 8.89 10.23 5.30
CA VAL A 40 10.29 9.85 5.02
C VAL A 40 10.72 10.30 3.62
N LEU A 41 9.87 10.11 2.61
CA LEU A 41 10.12 10.59 1.24
C LEU A 41 10.24 12.12 1.18
N LEU A 42 9.36 12.84 1.87
CA LEU A 42 9.42 14.30 1.97
C LEU A 42 10.71 14.75 2.64
N THR A 43 11.09 14.13 3.76
CA THR A 43 12.35 14.42 4.44
C THR A 43 13.53 14.23 3.51
N LEU A 44 13.61 13.07 2.83
CA LEU A 44 14.67 12.78 1.86
C LEU A 44 14.74 13.82 0.74
N SER A 45 13.59 14.31 0.25
CA SER A 45 13.51 15.28 -0.85
C SER A 45 14.08 16.66 -0.50
N THR A 46 14.18 16.99 0.80
CA THR A 46 14.72 18.27 1.27
C THR A 46 16.24 18.25 1.48
N LEU A 47 16.86 17.07 1.48
CA LEU A 47 18.29 16.91 1.77
C LEU A 47 19.15 17.14 0.53
N ALA A 48 20.31 17.76 0.73
CA ALA A 48 21.35 17.82 -0.29
C ALA A 48 22.05 16.46 -0.37
N LEU A 49 21.90 15.77 -1.51
CA LEU A 49 22.51 14.47 -1.76
C LEU A 49 23.83 14.63 -2.51
N SER A 50 24.86 13.88 -2.10
CA SER A 50 26.03 13.63 -2.95
C SER A 50 25.64 12.84 -4.21
N ASP A 51 26.51 12.79 -5.21
CA ASP A 51 26.22 12.07 -6.46
C ASP A 51 25.97 10.56 -6.21
N GLN A 52 26.73 9.95 -5.31
CA GLN A 52 26.56 8.54 -4.95
C GLN A 52 25.22 8.29 -4.22
N GLU A 53 24.86 9.16 -3.28
CA GLU A 53 23.59 9.06 -2.55
C GLU A 53 22.39 9.31 -3.47
N ARG A 54 22.54 10.22 -4.44
CA ARG A 54 21.53 10.48 -5.47
C ARG A 54 21.30 9.25 -6.34
N GLU A 55 22.36 8.58 -6.79
CA GLU A 55 22.25 7.34 -7.57
C GLU A 55 21.54 6.23 -6.77
N LEU A 56 21.88 6.09 -5.48
CA LEU A 56 21.22 5.14 -4.60
C LEU A 56 19.73 5.48 -4.41
N ALA A 57 19.42 6.74 -4.12
CA ALA A 57 18.03 7.21 -3.97
C ALA A 57 17.21 6.96 -5.23
N VAL A 58 17.75 7.22 -6.43
CA VAL A 58 17.06 6.94 -7.70
C VAL A 58 16.74 5.45 -7.85
N ARG A 59 17.67 4.56 -7.50
CA ARG A 59 17.43 3.11 -7.53
C ARG A 59 16.35 2.69 -6.54
N THR A 60 16.42 3.20 -5.31
CA THR A 60 15.39 2.95 -4.28
C THR A 60 14.02 3.44 -4.75
N MET A 61 13.93 4.63 -5.34
CA MET A 61 12.66 5.16 -5.88
C MET A 61 12.11 4.29 -7.01
N ALA A 62 12.95 3.80 -7.91
CA ALA A 62 12.52 2.91 -8.98
C ALA A 62 12.00 1.57 -8.43
N SER A 63 12.66 1.02 -7.40
CA SER A 63 12.20 -0.19 -6.69
C SER A 63 10.83 0.04 -6.07
N ILE A 64 10.68 1.12 -5.29
CA ILE A 64 9.42 1.55 -4.66
C ILE A 64 8.28 1.63 -5.69
N GLN A 65 8.50 2.33 -6.80
CA GLN A 65 7.48 2.49 -7.85
C GLN A 65 7.09 1.16 -8.49
N SER A 66 8.05 0.24 -8.64
CA SER A 66 7.78 -1.11 -9.15
C SER A 66 6.90 -1.89 -8.18
N THR A 67 7.23 -1.90 -6.89
CA THR A 67 6.46 -2.61 -5.86
C THR A 67 5.06 -2.01 -5.69
N ASP A 68 4.94 -0.67 -5.69
CA ASP A 68 3.64 0.01 -5.57
C ASP A 68 2.67 -0.35 -6.70
N ARG A 69 3.19 -0.55 -7.93
CA ARG A 69 2.36 -1.04 -9.06
C ARG A 69 1.81 -2.44 -8.78
N GLN A 70 2.61 -3.32 -8.17
CA GLN A 70 2.17 -4.66 -7.81
C GLN A 70 1.09 -4.60 -6.72
N PHE A 71 1.29 -3.77 -5.69
CA PHE A 71 0.31 -3.54 -4.65
C PHE A 71 -1.02 -3.02 -5.19
N LEU A 72 -0.99 -2.06 -6.13
CA LEU A 72 -2.22 -1.56 -6.77
C LEU A 72 -3.00 -2.66 -7.49
N VAL A 73 -2.31 -3.58 -8.18
CA VAL A 73 -2.95 -4.73 -8.83
C VAL A 73 -3.63 -5.64 -7.80
N ILE A 74 -2.96 -5.92 -6.69
CA ILE A 74 -3.49 -6.76 -5.61
C ILE A 74 -4.72 -6.10 -4.97
N VAL A 75 -4.61 -4.83 -4.58
CA VAL A 75 -5.71 -4.08 -3.96
C VAL A 75 -6.91 -3.98 -4.90
N GLN A 76 -6.69 -3.72 -6.19
CA GLN A 76 -7.76 -3.68 -7.18
C GLN A 76 -8.46 -5.04 -7.32
N SER A 77 -7.71 -6.14 -7.34
CA SER A 77 -8.27 -7.49 -7.39
C SER A 77 -9.10 -7.83 -6.15
N GLN A 78 -8.61 -7.47 -4.96
CA GLN A 78 -9.34 -7.67 -3.71
C GLN A 78 -10.64 -6.83 -3.68
N LYS A 79 -10.58 -5.58 -4.14
CA LYS A 79 -11.74 -4.69 -4.27
C LYS A 79 -12.82 -5.29 -5.18
N GLU A 80 -12.44 -5.80 -6.34
CA GLU A 80 -13.38 -6.45 -7.26
C GLU A 80 -14.03 -7.69 -6.66
N THR A 81 -13.25 -8.46 -5.89
CA THR A 81 -13.75 -9.64 -5.17
C THR A 81 -14.78 -9.25 -4.11
N LEU A 82 -14.48 -8.24 -3.29
CA LEU A 82 -15.41 -7.71 -2.29
C LEU A 82 -16.68 -7.15 -2.93
N GLN A 83 -16.58 -6.44 -4.05
CA GLN A 83 -17.75 -5.92 -4.77
C GLN A 83 -18.68 -7.05 -5.25
N LYS A 84 -18.12 -8.15 -5.76
CA LYS A 84 -18.91 -9.34 -6.14
C LYS A 84 -19.61 -9.97 -4.93
N GLN A 85 -18.92 -10.07 -3.80
CA GLN A 85 -19.51 -10.59 -2.56
C GLN A 85 -20.66 -9.72 -2.06
N VAL A 86 -20.48 -8.40 -2.07
CA VAL A 86 -21.55 -7.44 -1.69
C VAL A 86 -22.76 -7.56 -2.63
N ALA A 87 -22.54 -7.68 -3.93
CA ALA A 87 -23.62 -7.86 -4.90
C ALA A 87 -24.39 -9.18 -4.67
N SER A 88 -23.68 -10.28 -4.37
CA SER A 88 -24.29 -11.56 -4.01
C SER A 88 -25.14 -11.43 -2.74
N LEU A 89 -24.59 -10.86 -1.67
CA LEU A 89 -25.32 -10.66 -0.40
C LEU A 89 -26.56 -9.79 -0.59
N ALA A 90 -26.49 -8.76 -1.43
CA ALA A 90 -27.65 -7.92 -1.73
C ALA A 90 -28.75 -8.69 -2.49
N HIS A 91 -28.38 -9.61 -3.38
CA HIS A 91 -29.31 -10.50 -4.07
C HIS A 91 -29.96 -11.49 -3.09
N ASP A 92 -29.15 -12.14 -2.26
CA ASP A 92 -29.62 -13.12 -1.26
C ASP A 92 -30.56 -12.46 -0.25
N ARG A 93 -30.24 -11.25 0.20
CA ARG A 93 -31.10 -10.48 1.11
C ARG A 93 -32.47 -10.20 0.49
N LYS A 94 -32.52 -9.85 -0.80
CA LYS A 94 -33.79 -9.62 -1.51
C LYS A 94 -34.60 -10.91 -1.63
N ALA A 95 -33.94 -12.03 -1.93
CA ALA A 95 -34.61 -13.33 -2.01
C ALA A 95 -35.22 -13.72 -0.66
N VAL A 96 -34.46 -13.60 0.44
CA VAL A 96 -34.95 -13.89 1.80
C VAL A 96 -36.13 -12.99 2.18
N GLN A 97 -36.06 -11.69 1.86
CA GLN A 97 -37.16 -10.77 2.13
C GLN A 97 -38.43 -11.18 1.39
N ALA A 98 -38.34 -11.62 0.13
CA ALA A 98 -39.50 -12.06 -0.63
C ALA A 98 -40.20 -13.25 0.04
N TYR A 99 -39.44 -14.22 0.55
CA TYR A 99 -39.98 -15.39 1.28
C TYR A 99 -40.55 -15.08 2.67
N GLN A 100 -40.11 -14.00 3.33
CA GLN A 100 -40.64 -13.58 4.64
C GLN A 100 -41.91 -12.74 4.54
N SER A 101 -42.27 -12.28 3.33
CA SER A 101 -43.47 -11.45 3.06
C SER A 101 -44.66 -12.24 2.49
N GLU A 102 -44.56 -13.57 2.42
CA GLU A 102 -45.68 -14.51 2.21
C GLU A 102 -46.17 -15.09 3.55
#